data_AF-A0A3D2A940-F1
#
_entry.id   AF-A0A3D2A940-F1
#
_cell.length_a   1.000
_cell.length_b   1.000
_cell.length_c   1.000
_cell.angle_alpha   90.00
_cell.angle_beta   90.00
_cell.angle_gamma   90.00
#
_symmetry.space_group_name_H-M   'P 1'
#
loop_
_entity.id
_entity.type
_entity.pdbx_description
1 polymer ?
#
loop_
_entity_poly.entity_id
_entity_poly.type
_entity_poly.pdbx_seq_one_letter_code
_entity_poly.pdbx_strand_id
1 'polypeptide(L)'
;KLRNDFNADIITEDMAVTDGERIWGAPYTNLYRNYNDKSLKNPIQNAEIPTGKKIDAVSVLQKCKGSSIEENTDFAKKTVLINRYSLGYYYSPVVRVLDYYYNDYSIEKAQQTEKELIERILNNSKVFFLRDENPMNFASSVCDISL
;
A
#
# COMPACT_ATOMS: atom_id res chain seq x y z
N LYS A 1 -6.21 -9.78 -12.38
CA LYS A 1 -7.30 -10.65 -11.88
C LYS A 1 -7.90 -10.06 -10.62
N LEU A 2 -7.06 -9.69 -9.64
CA LEU A 2 -7.50 -9.11 -8.36
C LEU A 2 -8.38 -7.85 -8.51
N ARG A 3 -8.05 -6.92 -9.42
CA ARG A 3 -8.92 -5.76 -9.67
C ARG A 3 -10.36 -6.17 -10.00
N ASN A 4 -10.50 -7.14 -10.90
CA ASN A 4 -11.79 -7.61 -11.38
C ASN A 4 -12.49 -8.47 -10.32
N ASP A 5 -11.74 -9.32 -9.62
CA ASP A 5 -12.26 -10.19 -8.55
C ASP A 5 -12.90 -9.40 -7.41
N PHE A 6 -12.39 -8.19 -7.15
CA PHE A 6 -12.90 -7.29 -6.12
C PHE A 6 -13.78 -6.16 -6.66
N ASN A 7 -14.00 -6.10 -7.97
CA ASN A 7 -14.63 -4.95 -8.63
C ASN A 7 -14.08 -3.61 -8.12
N ALA A 8 -12.74 -3.52 -8.03
CA ALA A 8 -12.08 -2.42 -7.37
C ALA A 8 -12.17 -1.13 -8.20
N ASP A 9 -12.79 -0.09 -7.61
CA ASP A 9 -12.88 1.24 -8.19
C ASP A 9 -11.50 1.87 -8.39
N ILE A 10 -10.61 1.70 -7.41
CA ILE A 10 -9.32 2.39 -7.31
C ILE A 10 -8.27 1.42 -6.77
N ILE A 11 -7.05 1.53 -7.28
CA ILE A 11 -5.87 0.83 -6.80
C ILE A 11 -4.82 1.89 -6.45
N THR A 12 -4.16 1.75 -5.31
CA THR A 12 -3.12 2.67 -4.87
C THR A 12 -1.84 1.92 -4.62
N GLU A 13 -0.72 2.46 -5.11
CA GLU A 13 0.62 1.95 -4.86
C GLU A 13 1.40 2.92 -3.97
N ASP A 14 2.36 2.38 -3.23
CA ASP A 14 3.33 3.07 -2.38
C ASP A 14 2.79 3.83 -1.15
N MET A 15 1.75 4.65 -1.29
CA MET A 15 1.27 5.53 -0.22
C MET A 15 -0.24 5.80 -0.32
N ALA A 16 -0.91 5.92 0.83
CA ALA A 16 -2.28 6.39 0.95
C ALA A 16 -2.52 7.07 2.32
N VAL A 17 -3.38 8.08 2.34
CA VAL A 17 -3.93 8.68 3.56
C VAL A 17 -5.19 7.89 3.93
N THR A 18 -5.17 7.24 5.09
CA THR A 18 -6.20 6.28 5.51
C THR A 18 -6.47 6.36 7.01
N ASP A 19 -7.71 6.06 7.41
CA ASP A 19 -8.14 5.87 8.80
C ASP A 19 -8.15 4.38 9.22
N GLY A 20 -7.68 3.51 8.33
CA GLY A 20 -7.64 2.06 8.50
C GLY A 20 -8.83 1.31 7.91
N GLU A 21 -9.85 2.02 7.45
CA GLU A 21 -11.04 1.45 6.78
C GLU A 21 -11.25 2.04 5.40
N ARG A 22 -10.94 3.33 5.25
CA ARG A 22 -11.17 4.12 4.05
C ARG A 22 -9.93 4.89 3.64
N ILE A 23 -9.76 5.04 2.33
CA ILE A 23 -8.80 5.93 1.70
C ILE A 23 -9.45 7.31 1.58
N TRP A 24 -8.77 8.32 2.11
CA TRP A 24 -9.17 9.72 2.08
C TRP A 24 -8.37 10.54 1.05
N GLY A 25 -7.20 10.02 0.68
CA GLY A 25 -6.42 10.49 -0.45
C GLY A 25 -5.28 9.54 -0.74
N ALA A 26 -4.77 9.58 -1.95
CA ALA A 26 -3.53 8.93 -2.32
C ALA A 26 -2.79 9.88 -3.27
N PRO A 27 -1.45 10.01 -3.18
CA PRO A 27 -0.71 10.67 -4.25
C PRO A 27 -1.05 9.99 -5.58
N TYR A 28 -1.11 10.78 -6.65
CA TYR A 28 -1.29 10.26 -8.01
C TYR A 28 -0.05 9.44 -8.42
N THR A 29 0.12 8.26 -7.83
CA THR A 29 0.98 7.23 -8.41
C THR A 29 0.16 6.65 -9.56
N ASN A 30 0.73 6.68 -10.77
CA ASN A 30 0.09 6.07 -11.94
C ASN A 30 -0.43 4.69 -11.53
N LEU A 31 -1.75 4.52 -11.57
CA LEU A 31 -2.44 3.23 -11.47
C LEU A 31 -1.77 2.27 -12.46
N TYR A 32 -0.76 1.53 -12.00
CA TYR A 32 0.16 0.71 -12.79
C TYR A 32 0.80 1.40 -14.00
N ARG A 33 2.09 1.71 -13.89
CA ARG A 33 2.92 1.95 -15.07
C ARG A 33 2.96 0.65 -15.87
N ASN A 34 2.52 0.65 -17.13
CA ASN A 34 2.84 -0.46 -18.02
C ASN A 34 4.37 -0.48 -18.16
N TYR A 35 5.05 -1.38 -17.48
CA TYR A 35 6.51 -1.38 -17.48
C TYR A 35 7.10 -1.78 -18.84
N ASN A 36 6.31 -2.39 -19.72
CA ASN A 36 6.69 -2.71 -21.10
C ASN A 36 6.45 -1.54 -22.07
N ASP A 37 5.50 -0.64 -21.75
CA ASP A 37 5.30 0.61 -22.48
C ASP A 37 5.73 1.80 -21.61
N LYS A 38 6.98 2.24 -21.79
CA LYS A 38 7.56 3.40 -21.07
C LYS A 38 6.87 4.73 -21.41
N SER A 39 5.95 4.74 -22.38
CA SER A 39 5.19 5.94 -22.67
C SER A 39 4.20 6.22 -21.54
N LEU A 40 4.17 7.47 -21.05
CA LEU A 40 3.17 7.95 -20.08
C LEU A 40 1.77 8.06 -20.71
N LYS A 41 1.43 7.18 -21.66
CA LYS A 41 0.19 7.23 -22.44
C LYS A 41 -0.95 6.58 -21.68
N ASN A 42 -1.24 7.12 -20.51
CA ASN A 42 -2.61 7.27 -20.05
C ASN A 42 -2.65 8.61 -19.32
N PRO A 43 -2.92 9.73 -20.04
CA PRO A 43 -3.29 10.95 -19.36
C PRO A 43 -4.62 10.63 -18.68
N ILE A 44 -4.59 10.30 -17.38
CA ILE A 44 -5.82 10.24 -16.60
C ILE A 44 -6.24 11.69 -16.37
N GLN A 45 -6.86 12.28 -17.40
CA GLN A 45 -7.70 13.45 -17.24
C GLN A 45 -8.83 13.03 -16.30
N ASN A 46 -8.88 13.66 -15.12
CA ASN A 46 -9.94 13.53 -14.12
C ASN A 46 -9.96 12.24 -13.29
N ALA A 47 -8.82 11.80 -12.74
CA ALA A 47 -8.88 10.88 -11.60
C ALA A 47 -9.37 11.66 -10.38
N GLU A 48 -10.63 11.43 -9.99
CA GLU A 48 -11.15 11.87 -8.69
C GLU A 48 -10.22 11.36 -7.59
N ILE A 49 -9.86 12.25 -6.66
CA ILE A 49 -9.09 11.86 -5.48
C ILE A 49 -9.94 10.82 -4.73
N PRO A 50 -9.41 9.61 -4.41
CA PRO A 50 -10.14 8.63 -3.62
C PRO A 50 -10.45 9.23 -2.25
N THR A 51 -11.65 9.76 -2.07
CA THR A 51 -12.11 10.32 -0.80
C THR A 51 -13.23 9.46 -0.25
N GLY A 52 -12.98 8.84 0.90
CA GLY A 52 -13.94 7.99 1.61
C GLY A 52 -14.15 6.62 0.95
N LYS A 53 -13.25 6.15 0.09
CA LYS A 53 -13.39 4.83 -0.56
C LYS A 53 -12.93 3.73 0.37
N LYS A 54 -13.70 2.65 0.50
CA LYS A 54 -13.38 1.53 1.41
C LYS A 54 -12.15 0.75 0.90
N ILE A 55 -11.35 0.25 1.83
CA ILE A 55 -10.26 -0.68 1.53
C ILE A 55 -10.82 -2.12 1.54
N ASP A 56 -10.97 -2.72 0.37
CA ASP A 56 -11.46 -4.10 0.25
C ASP A 56 -10.34 -5.14 0.22
N ALA A 57 -9.17 -4.78 -0.32
CA ALA A 57 -8.02 -5.66 -0.38
C ALA A 57 -6.68 -4.90 -0.30
N VAL A 58 -5.66 -5.58 0.23
CA VAL A 58 -4.26 -5.15 0.25
C VAL A 58 -3.41 -6.24 -0.39
N SER A 59 -2.50 -5.86 -1.28
CA SER A 59 -1.56 -6.78 -1.91
C SER A 59 -0.12 -6.43 -1.56
N VAL A 60 0.66 -7.41 -1.15
CA VAL A 60 2.10 -7.27 -0.88
C VAL A 60 2.87 -8.00 -1.98
N LEU A 61 3.77 -7.27 -2.64
CA LEU A 61 4.58 -7.80 -3.73
C LEU A 61 5.93 -8.30 -3.19
N GLN A 62 6.32 -9.53 -3.52
CA GLN A 62 7.60 -10.10 -3.13
C GLN A 62 8.28 -10.79 -4.31
N LYS A 63 9.55 -10.44 -4.53
CA LYS A 63 10.41 -11.18 -5.47
C LYS A 63 10.86 -12.51 -4.86
N CYS A 64 10.56 -13.64 -5.51
CA CYS A 64 11.08 -14.96 -5.13
C CYS A 64 11.22 -15.90 -6.33
N LYS A 65 11.73 -17.12 -6.14
CA LYS A 65 11.71 -18.12 -7.22
C LYS A 65 10.30 -18.66 -7.43
N GLY A 66 9.82 -18.60 -8.67
CA GLY A 66 8.46 -19.02 -9.04
C GLY A 66 7.38 -17.95 -8.79
N SER A 67 6.15 -18.26 -9.20
CA SER A 67 5.01 -17.34 -9.10
C SER A 67 3.87 -17.97 -8.29
N SER A 68 3.36 -17.26 -7.27
CA SER A 68 2.19 -17.68 -6.50
C SER A 68 1.36 -16.50 -5.99
N ILE A 69 0.07 -16.74 -5.80
CA ILE A 69 -0.88 -15.81 -5.17
C ILE A 69 -1.48 -16.52 -3.97
N GLU A 70 -1.25 -16.00 -2.77
CA GLU A 70 -1.71 -16.62 -1.52
C GLU A 70 -2.49 -15.59 -0.68
N GLU A 71 -3.69 -15.96 -0.23
CA GLU A 71 -4.41 -15.23 0.83
C GLU A 71 -3.85 -15.70 2.18
N ASN A 72 -3.12 -14.84 2.89
CA ASN A 72 -2.45 -15.23 4.14
C ASN A 72 -2.52 -14.11 5.19
N THR A 73 -3.29 -14.37 6.26
CA THR A 73 -3.51 -13.44 7.37
C THR A 73 -2.31 -13.30 8.30
N ASP A 74 -1.39 -14.27 8.33
CA ASP A 74 -0.23 -14.25 9.24
C ASP A 74 0.92 -13.40 8.70
N PHE A 75 1.05 -13.29 7.37
CA PHE A 75 2.08 -12.45 6.73
C PHE A 75 1.74 -10.96 6.71
N ALA A 76 0.46 -10.61 6.93
CA ALA A 76 0.00 -9.24 7.17
C ALA A 76 0.75 -8.56 8.33
N LYS A 77 1.05 -9.32 9.39
CA LYS A 77 1.88 -8.87 10.53
C LYS A 77 3.33 -8.59 10.13
N LYS A 78 3.86 -9.26 9.10
CA LYS A 78 5.19 -8.95 8.56
C LYS A 78 5.18 -7.66 7.75
N THR A 79 4.07 -7.28 7.14
CA THR A 79 3.92 -5.97 6.50
C THR A 79 4.05 -4.82 7.51
N VAL A 80 3.50 -4.97 8.72
CA VAL A 80 3.73 -4.03 9.84
C VAL A 80 5.23 -3.88 10.11
N LEU A 81 5.95 -5.00 10.14
CA LEU A 81 7.39 -5.01 10.36
C LEU A 81 8.15 -4.32 9.22
N ILE A 82 7.79 -4.59 7.96
CA ILE A 82 8.40 -3.93 6.79
C ILE A 82 8.17 -2.42 6.88
N ASN A 83 6.94 -1.98 7.14
CA ASN A 83 6.62 -0.55 7.20
C ASN A 83 7.46 0.17 8.30
N ARG A 84 7.59 -0.47 9.47
CA ARG A 84 8.38 0.03 10.60
C ARG A 84 9.88 0.16 10.29
N TYR A 85 10.47 -0.80 9.57
CA TYR A 85 11.90 -0.78 9.27
C TYR A 85 12.25 -0.01 8.00
N SER A 86 11.35 0.03 7.01
CA SER A 86 11.61 0.63 5.70
C SER A 86 11.48 2.15 5.69
N LEU A 87 10.60 2.73 6.51
CA LEU A 87 10.36 4.18 6.45
C LEU A 87 11.26 4.99 7.39
N GLY A 88 11.86 4.38 8.41
CA GLY A 88 12.98 4.93 9.21
C GLY A 88 12.77 6.30 9.89
N TYR A 89 11.60 6.93 9.73
CA TYR A 89 11.39 8.34 10.05
C TYR A 89 11.38 8.60 11.55
N TYR A 90 11.01 7.62 12.38
CA TYR A 90 11.14 7.69 13.84
C TYR A 90 12.60 7.76 14.33
N TYR A 91 13.56 7.37 13.48
CA TYR A 91 14.98 7.51 13.79
C TYR A 91 15.57 8.82 13.28
N SER A 92 14.81 9.63 12.54
CA SER A 92 15.26 10.94 12.10
C SER A 92 15.59 11.83 13.30
N PRO A 93 16.79 12.45 13.34
CA PRO A 93 17.15 13.40 14.39
C PRO A 93 16.13 14.53 14.54
N VAL A 94 15.57 15.01 13.43
CA VAL A 94 14.56 16.08 13.42
C VAL A 94 13.30 15.65 14.16
N VAL A 95 12.82 14.44 13.90
CA VAL A 95 11.60 13.92 14.54
C VAL A 95 11.80 13.73 16.04
N ARG A 96 12.99 13.28 16.46
CA ARG A 96 13.36 13.17 17.88
C ARG A 96 13.47 14.52 18.59
N VAL A 97 13.99 15.53 17.89
CA VAL A 97 14.00 16.91 18.41
C VAL A 97 12.58 17.42 18.56
N LEU A 98 11.70 17.16 17.59
CA LEU A 98 10.29 17.55 17.70
C LEU A 98 9.60 16.87 18.89
N ASP A 99 9.79 15.57 19.07
CA ASP A 99 9.29 14.79 20.22
C ASP A 99 9.77 15.34 21.56
N TYR A 100 11.03 15.79 21.63
CA TYR A 100 11.60 16.33 22.86
C TYR A 100 11.07 17.73 23.21
N TYR A 101 10.90 18.61 22.22
CA TYR A 101 10.55 20.01 22.47
C TYR A 101 9.05 20.31 22.38
N TYR A 102 8.26 19.51 21.65
CA TYR A 102 6.83 19.76 21.44
C TYR A 102 5.98 18.73 22.18
N ASN A 103 5.34 19.16 23.27
CA ASN A 103 4.50 18.31 24.13
C ASN A 103 3.29 17.68 23.41
N ASP A 104 2.83 18.30 22.31
CA ASP A 104 1.69 17.81 21.53
C ASP A 104 2.08 16.72 20.51
N TYR A 105 3.37 16.51 20.28
CA TYR A 105 3.88 15.46 19.41
C TYR A 105 4.51 14.36 20.26
N SER A 106 4.22 13.10 19.92
CA SER A 106 4.89 11.96 20.53
C SER A 106 5.18 10.88 19.49
N ILE A 107 6.45 10.50 19.38
CA ILE A 107 6.89 9.38 18.53
C ILE A 107 6.18 8.09 18.96
N GLU A 108 6.12 7.83 20.26
CA GLU A 108 5.47 6.64 20.81
C GLU A 108 3.98 6.60 20.45
N LYS A 109 3.26 7.71 20.64
CA LYS A 109 1.84 7.80 20.25
C LYS A 109 1.68 7.59 18.74
N ALA A 110 2.51 8.23 17.91
CA ALA A 110 2.46 8.07 16.47
C ALA A 110 2.70 6.62 16.04
N GLN A 111 3.65 5.92 16.67
CA GLN A 111 3.91 4.48 16.42
C GLN A 111 2.73 3.60 16.80
N GLN A 112 2.09 3.90 17.93
CA GLN A 112 0.92 3.17 18.38
C GLN A 112 -0.27 3.39 17.44
N THR A 113 -0.51 4.64 17.02
CA THR A 113 -1.54 4.97 16.02
C THR A 113 -1.27 4.26 14.68
N GLU A 114 -0.03 4.28 14.17
CA GLU A 114 0.32 3.57 12.93
C GLU A 114 0.03 2.07 13.03
N LYS A 115 0.41 1.45 14.15
CA LYS A 115 0.13 0.03 14.41
C LYS A 115 -1.37 -0.26 14.39
N GLU A 116 -2.17 0.54 15.08
CA GLU A 116 -3.62 0.39 15.13
C GLU A 116 -4.27 0.55 13.75
N LEU A 117 -3.81 1.53 12.96
CA LEU A 117 -4.27 1.74 11.59
C LEU A 117 -3.97 0.52 10.72
N ILE A 118 -2.75 -0.01 10.78
CA ILE A 118 -2.41 -1.21 10.00
C ILE A 118 -3.25 -2.39 10.47
N GLU A 119 -3.40 -2.63 11.77
CA GLU A 119 -4.24 -3.71 12.29
C GLU A 119 -5.70 -3.60 11.81
N ARG A 120 -6.27 -2.39 11.78
CA ARG A 120 -7.61 -2.16 11.21
C ARG A 120 -7.68 -2.52 9.75
N ILE A 121 -6.71 -2.11 8.94
CA ILE A 121 -6.65 -2.47 7.51
C ILE A 121 -6.64 -3.99 7.37
N LEU A 122 -5.78 -4.68 8.11
CA LEU A 122 -5.63 -6.13 8.01
C LEU A 122 -6.88 -6.90 8.48
N ASN A 123 -7.62 -6.37 9.44
CA ASN A 123 -8.85 -6.99 9.93
C ASN A 123 -10.04 -6.74 9.01
N ASN A 124 -10.05 -5.61 8.28
CA ASN A 124 -11.20 -5.17 7.50
C ASN A 124 -11.05 -5.41 5.99
N SER A 125 -9.88 -5.84 5.52
CA SER A 125 -9.59 -6.09 4.11
C SER A 125 -8.97 -7.47 3.88
N LYS A 126 -9.11 -7.99 2.66
CA LYS A 126 -8.43 -9.22 2.27
C LYS A 126 -6.98 -8.95 1.94
N VAL A 127 -6.07 -9.82 2.39
CA VAL A 127 -4.63 -9.61 2.23
C VAL A 127 -4.06 -10.68 1.31
N PHE A 128 -3.47 -10.22 0.20
CA PHE A 128 -2.86 -11.07 -0.81
C PHE A 128 -1.36 -10.93 -0.81
N PHE A 129 -0.70 -12.05 -1.05
CA PHE A 129 0.72 -12.12 -1.24
C PHE A 129 1.03 -12.53 -2.67
N LEU A 130 1.64 -11.62 -3.41
CA LEU A 130 1.98 -11.80 -4.81
C LEU A 130 3.47 -12.07 -4.90
N ARG A 131 3.80 -13.31 -5.26
CA ARG A 131 5.15 -13.78 -5.46
C ARG A 131 5.43 -13.93 -6.93
N ASP A 132 6.54 -13.38 -7.40
CA ASP A 132 7.03 -13.60 -8.75
C ASP A 132 8.55 -13.45 -8.82
N GLU A 133 9.19 -14.12 -9.77
CA GLU A 133 10.62 -13.96 -10.03
C GLU A 133 10.91 -12.67 -10.82
N ASN A 134 9.99 -12.30 -11.70
CA ASN A 134 10.07 -11.11 -12.53
C ASN A 134 9.11 -10.03 -12.00
N PRO A 135 9.62 -8.91 -11.46
CA PRO A 135 8.78 -7.81 -10.96
C PRO A 135 7.81 -7.22 -11.99
N MET A 136 8.10 -7.41 -13.27
CA MET A 136 7.25 -6.93 -14.38
C MET A 136 5.89 -7.64 -14.43
N ASN A 137 5.78 -8.84 -13.84
CA ASN A 137 4.58 -9.67 -13.88
C ASN A 137 3.52 -9.27 -12.84
N PHE A 138 3.87 -8.44 -11.84
CA PHE A 138 2.93 -8.00 -10.82
C PHE A 138 1.79 -7.18 -11.42
N ALA A 139 2.08 -6.38 -12.44
CA ALA A 139 1.07 -5.58 -13.14
C ALA A 139 -0.05 -6.42 -13.74
N SER A 140 0.30 -7.51 -14.40
CA SER A 140 -0.69 -8.43 -14.98
C SER A 140 -1.48 -9.15 -13.89
N SER A 141 -0.84 -9.52 -12.78
CA SER A 141 -1.50 -10.21 -11.65
C SER A 141 -2.57 -9.33 -10.99
N VAL A 142 -2.24 -8.05 -10.76
CA VAL A 142 -3.14 -7.12 -10.06
C VAL A 142 -4.18 -6.53 -11.01
N CYS A 143 -3.77 -5.97 -12.15
CA CYS A 143 -4.63 -5.15 -13.00
C CYS A 143 -5.22 -5.84 -14.24
N ASP A 144 -4.86 -7.10 -14.54
CA ASP A 144 -5.19 -7.72 -15.85
C ASP A 144 -4.80 -6.83 -17.04
N ILE A 145 -3.67 -6.13 -16.96
CA ILE A 145 -3.09 -5.51 -18.15
C ILE A 145 -2.54 -6.66 -18.99
N SER A 146 -3.32 -7.09 -19.98
CA SER A 146 -2.83 -7.88 -21.11
C SER A 146 -1.69 -7.09 -21.75
N LEU A 147 -0.50 -7.69 -21.78
CA LEU A 147 0.59 -7.22 -22.62
C LEU A 147 0.23 -7.32 -24.10
#